data_AF-A0A929K296-F1
#
_entry.id   AF-A0A929K296-F1
#
_cell.length_a   1.000
_cell.length_b   1.000
_cell.length_c   1.000
_cell.angle_alpha   90.00
_cell.angle_beta   90.00
_cell.angle_gamma   90.00
#
_symmetry.space_group_name_H-M   'P 1'
#
loop_
_entity.id
_entity.type
_entity.pdbx_description
1 polymer ?
#
loop_
_entity_poly.entity_id
_entity_poly.type
_entity_poly.pdbx_seq_one_letter_code
_entity_poly.pdbx_strand_id
1 'polypeptide(L)'
;MSTTNKSHHGQLLEYAVRSRGISLTDLAFNIKVNRRTVYNWFESPFLKKEIIYRVGMSIHHDFSVEFPQYFTSDDFTAEWIRIQNSQLSLVEPGEWRDKYIDLLERYNTLLYTLSQLHK
;
A
#
# COMPACT_ATOMS: atom_id res chain seq x y z
N MET A 1 -37.51 -1.96 -10.93
CA MET A 1 -37.42 -0.67 -10.19
C MET A 1 -36.01 -0.53 -9.67
N SER A 2 -35.17 0.22 -10.35
CA SER A 2 -33.76 0.41 -9.99
C SER A 2 -33.65 1.60 -9.02
N THR A 3 -33.38 1.34 -7.75
CA THR A 3 -33.09 2.39 -6.77
C THR A 3 -31.63 2.82 -6.93
N THR A 4 -31.41 3.90 -7.68
CA THR A 4 -30.14 4.61 -7.74
C THR A 4 -29.89 5.25 -6.36
N ASN A 5 -29.31 4.48 -5.43
CA ASN A 5 -28.79 5.05 -4.19
C ASN A 5 -27.65 6.00 -4.60
N LYS A 6 -27.87 7.30 -4.42
CA LYS A 6 -26.94 8.35 -4.82
C LYS A 6 -25.71 8.19 -3.91
N SER A 7 -24.72 7.43 -4.35
CA SER A 7 -23.57 7.01 -3.54
C SER A 7 -22.92 8.23 -2.89
N HIS A 8 -22.97 8.29 -1.56
CA HIS A 8 -22.33 9.35 -0.79
C HIS A 8 -20.83 9.10 -0.78
N HIS A 9 -20.05 9.87 -1.55
CA HIS A 9 -18.62 9.61 -1.77
C HIS A 9 -17.86 9.47 -0.44
N GLY A 10 -18.14 10.36 0.51
CA GLY A 10 -17.50 10.34 1.82
C GLY A 10 -17.74 9.05 2.63
N GLN A 11 -18.93 8.45 2.53
CA GLN A 11 -19.26 7.24 3.28
C GLN A 11 -18.57 6.02 2.69
N LEU A 12 -18.44 5.97 1.35
CA LEU A 12 -17.65 4.93 0.66
C LEU A 12 -16.18 5.01 1.06
N LEU A 13 -15.62 6.22 1.11
CA LEU A 13 -14.24 6.43 1.57
C LEU A 13 -14.08 6.01 3.04
N GLU A 14 -15.00 6.41 3.92
CA GLU A 14 -14.94 6.05 5.33
C GLU A 14 -14.99 4.53 5.52
N TYR A 15 -15.88 3.85 4.81
CA TYR A 15 -15.98 2.39 4.82
C TYR A 15 -14.67 1.73 4.36
N ALA A 16 -14.08 2.21 3.26
CA ALA A 16 -12.83 1.69 2.74
C ALA A 16 -11.63 1.89 3.69
N VAL A 17 -11.58 3.02 4.40
CA VAL A 17 -10.55 3.33 5.39
C VAL A 17 -10.72 2.45 6.63
N ARG A 18 -11.93 2.36 7.17
CA ARG A 18 -12.22 1.60 8.39
C ARG A 18 -12.07 0.09 8.19
N SER A 19 -12.46 -0.44 7.03
CA SER A 19 -12.30 -1.87 6.71
C SER A 19 -10.84 -2.33 6.66
N ARG A 20 -9.89 -1.42 6.45
CA ARG A 20 -8.45 -1.70 6.46
C ARG A 20 -7.79 -1.47 7.82
N GLY A 21 -8.56 -1.08 8.84
CA GLY A 21 -8.04 -0.80 10.18
C GLY A 21 -7.13 0.44 10.27
N ILE A 22 -7.17 1.32 9.27
CA ILE A 22 -6.34 2.53 9.24
C ILE A 22 -6.97 3.58 10.15
N SER A 23 -6.18 4.12 11.08
CA SER A 23 -6.68 5.17 11.96
C SER A 23 -6.83 6.49 11.20
N LEU A 24 -7.78 7.31 11.64
CA LEU A 24 -7.96 8.64 11.06
C LEU A 24 -6.70 9.52 11.19
N THR A 25 -5.96 9.33 12.27
CA THR A 25 -4.70 10.03 12.52
C THR A 25 -3.70 9.72 11.42
N ASP A 26 -3.52 8.44 11.11
CA ASP A 26 -2.53 7.98 10.15
C ASP A 26 -2.93 8.43 8.74
N LEU A 27 -4.22 8.33 8.41
CA LEU A 27 -4.74 8.81 7.14
C LEU A 27 -4.49 10.32 6.94
N ALA A 28 -4.83 11.13 7.95
CA ALA A 28 -4.64 12.57 7.89
C ALA A 28 -3.16 12.95 7.76
N PHE A 29 -2.28 12.24 8.49
CA PHE A 29 -0.84 12.41 8.43
C PHE A 29 -0.28 12.07 7.04
N ASN A 30 -0.62 10.91 6.49
CA ASN A 30 -0.15 10.44 5.18
C ASN A 30 -0.60 11.37 4.04
N ILE A 31 -1.81 11.90 4.13
CA ILE A 31 -2.39 12.81 3.12
C ILE A 31 -2.04 14.28 3.44
N LYS A 32 -1.26 14.57 4.49
CA LYS A 32 -0.82 15.93 4.86
C LYS A 32 -1.98 16.93 5.01
N VAL A 33 -3.06 16.50 5.67
CA VAL A 33 -4.22 17.33 5.99
C VAL A 33 -4.55 17.23 7.48
N ASN A 34 -5.34 18.16 8.00
CA ASN A 34 -5.85 18.04 9.37
C ASN A 34 -6.93 16.95 9.45
N ARG A 35 -7.02 16.24 10.58
CA ARG A 35 -8.08 15.27 10.89
C ARG A 35 -9.49 15.85 10.67
N ARG A 36 -9.72 17.13 11.00
CA ARG A 36 -11.00 17.82 10.73
C ARG A 36 -11.37 17.79 9.26
N THR A 37 -10.40 17.97 8.36
CA THR A 37 -10.62 17.92 6.92
C THR A 37 -11.08 16.53 6.48
N VAL A 38 -10.49 15.48 7.06
CA VAL A 38 -10.86 14.10 6.74
C VAL A 38 -12.27 13.77 7.24
N TYR A 39 -12.65 14.22 8.45
CA TYR A 39 -14.04 14.11 8.92
C TYR A 39 -15.02 14.79 7.96
N ASN A 40 -14.73 16.03 7.55
CA ASN A 40 -15.58 16.75 6.61
C ASN A 40 -15.70 16.01 5.27
N TRP A 41 -14.64 15.33 4.82
CA TRP A 41 -14.70 14.51 3.61
C TRP A 41 -15.63 13.31 3.78
N PHE A 42 -15.63 12.63 4.93
CA PHE A 42 -16.53 11.51 5.18
C PHE A 42 -18.00 11.92 5.20
N GLU A 43 -18.30 13.14 5.64
CA GLU A 43 -19.65 13.73 5.60
C GLU A 43 -20.00 14.38 4.24
N SER A 44 -19.07 14.40 3.29
CA SER A 44 -19.31 15.02 1.98
C SER A 44 -19.99 14.06 1.00
N PRO A 45 -21.18 14.40 0.47
CA PRO A 45 -21.87 13.54 -0.51
C PRO A 45 -21.13 13.46 -1.83
N PHE A 46 -20.39 14.52 -2.17
CA PHE A 46 -19.54 14.59 -3.35
C PHE A 46 -18.14 15.00 -2.94
N LEU A 47 -17.17 14.28 -3.49
CA LEU A 47 -15.75 14.56 -3.35
C LEU A 47 -15.11 14.65 -4.73
N LYS A 48 -14.14 15.55 -4.84
CA LYS A 48 -13.33 15.68 -6.04
C LYS A 48 -12.52 14.40 -6.29
N LYS A 49 -12.33 14.04 -7.56
CA LYS A 49 -11.56 12.87 -8.00
C LYS A 49 -10.18 12.84 -7.32
N GLU A 50 -9.50 13.97 -7.22
CA GLU A 50 -8.16 14.06 -6.65
C GLU A 50 -8.12 13.67 -5.17
N ILE A 51 -9.19 13.96 -4.41
CA ILE A 51 -9.28 13.59 -2.99
C ILE A 51 -9.43 12.07 -2.88
N ILE A 52 -10.33 11.48 -3.67
CA ILE A 52 -10.59 10.04 -3.69
C ILE A 52 -9.31 9.28 -4.07
N TYR A 53 -8.62 9.74 -5.11
CA TYR A 53 -7.36 9.15 -5.54
C TYR A 53 -6.29 9.18 -4.44
N ARG A 54 -6.08 10.34 -3.80
CA ARG A 54 -5.09 10.48 -2.72
C ARG A 54 -5.40 9.58 -1.53
N VAL A 55 -6.68 9.45 -1.17
CA VAL A 55 -7.11 8.52 -0.12
C VAL A 55 -6.80 7.09 -0.54
N GLY A 56 -7.21 6.67 -1.75
CA GLY A 56 -6.95 5.32 -2.27
C GLY A 56 -5.47 4.96 -2.28
N MET A 57 -4.62 5.89 -2.70
CA MET A 57 -3.17 5.72 -2.65
C MET A 57 -2.63 5.57 -1.23
N SER A 58 -3.14 6.37 -0.28
CA SER A 58 -2.72 6.30 1.12
C SER A 58 -3.15 5.03 1.84
N ILE A 59 -4.24 4.39 1.40
CA ILE A 59 -4.77 3.18 2.04
C ILE A 59 -4.57 1.91 1.20
N HIS A 60 -3.83 1.99 0.09
CA HIS A 60 -3.66 0.90 -0.88
C HIS A 60 -5.00 0.28 -1.29
N HIS A 61 -5.94 1.14 -1.70
CA HIS A 61 -7.23 0.73 -2.24
C HIS A 61 -7.44 1.27 -3.64
N ASP A 62 -7.86 0.38 -4.52
CA ASP A 62 -8.35 0.71 -5.85
C ASP A 62 -9.83 1.08 -5.73
N PHE A 63 -10.14 2.33 -6.06
CA PHE A 63 -11.48 2.90 -6.02
C PHE A 63 -12.19 2.85 -7.39
N SER A 64 -11.61 2.20 -8.40
CA SER A 64 -12.22 2.08 -9.73
C SER A 64 -13.50 1.25 -9.76
N VAL A 65 -13.71 0.38 -8.77
CA VAL A 65 -14.93 -0.41 -8.64
C VAL A 65 -16.08 0.46 -8.11
N GLU A 66 -15.81 1.30 -7.11
CA GLU A 66 -16.79 2.20 -6.48
C GLU A 66 -17.00 3.47 -7.30
N PHE A 67 -15.99 3.91 -8.06
CA PHE A 67 -16.00 5.12 -8.86
C PHE A 67 -15.52 4.87 -10.31
N PRO A 68 -16.18 3.98 -11.07
CA PRO A 68 -15.79 3.64 -12.45
C PRO A 68 -15.89 4.82 -13.42
N GLN A 69 -16.67 5.85 -13.08
CA GLN A 69 -16.76 7.10 -13.84
C GLN A 69 -15.52 7.99 -13.69
N TYR A 70 -14.68 7.74 -12.68
CA TYR A 70 -13.50 8.55 -12.39
C TYR A 70 -12.20 7.79 -12.62
N PHE A 71 -12.19 6.47 -12.42
CA PHE A 71 -10.96 5.69 -12.43
C PHE A 71 -11.11 4.36 -13.19
N THR A 72 -9.95 3.86 -13.59
CA THR A 72 -9.71 2.50 -14.07
C THR A 72 -8.72 1.81 -13.12
N SER A 73 -8.69 0.49 -13.08
CA SER A 73 -7.75 -0.25 -12.21
C SER A 73 -6.27 0.06 -12.53
N ASP A 74 -5.98 0.45 -13.76
CA ASP A 74 -4.63 0.84 -14.19
C ASP A 74 -4.13 2.11 -13.49
N ASP A 75 -5.05 3.03 -13.14
CA ASP A 75 -4.71 4.28 -12.44
C ASP A 75 -4.03 4.04 -11.08
N PHE A 76 -4.42 2.96 -10.38
CA PHE A 76 -3.86 2.60 -9.08
C PHE A 76 -2.69 1.62 -9.20
N THR A 77 -2.80 0.64 -10.10
CA THR A 77 -1.82 -0.44 -10.23
C THR A 77 -0.46 0.08 -10.66
N ALA A 78 -0.41 0.95 -11.68
CA ALA A 78 0.86 1.49 -12.19
C ALA A 78 1.61 2.31 -11.12
N GLU A 79 0.87 3.09 -10.34
CA GLU A 79 1.43 3.92 -9.28
C GLU A 79 1.99 3.08 -8.12
N TRP A 80 1.27 2.04 -7.67
CA TRP A 80 1.78 1.15 -6.63
C TRP A 80 3.04 0.41 -7.07
N ILE A 81 3.09 -0.08 -8.31
CA ILE A 81 4.30 -0.71 -8.87
C ILE A 81 5.47 0.29 -8.85
N ARG A 82 5.23 1.55 -9.23
CA ARG A 82 6.26 2.59 -9.19
C ARG A 82 6.78 2.84 -7.77
N ILE A 83 5.88 2.96 -6.80
CA ILE A 83 6.24 3.18 -5.39
C ILE A 83 7.05 1.99 -4.86
N GLN A 84 6.60 0.76 -5.12
CA GLN A 84 7.30 -0.46 -4.71
C GLN A 84 8.71 -0.51 -5.30
N ASN A 85 8.86 -0.25 -6.60
CA ASN A 85 10.17 -0.24 -7.26
C ASN A 85 11.09 0.85 -6.71
N SER A 86 10.57 2.04 -6.39
CA SER A 86 11.37 3.11 -5.78
C SER A 86 11.87 2.75 -4.39
N GLN A 87 11.08 2.01 -3.59
CA GLN A 87 11.51 1.53 -2.28
C GLN A 87 12.53 0.39 -2.41
N LEU A 88 12.35 -0.51 -3.37
CA LEU A 88 13.31 -1.57 -3.66
C LEU A 88 14.68 -1.02 -4.07
N SER A 89 14.71 0.12 -4.75
CA SER A 89 15.94 0.81 -5.18
C SER A 89 16.76 1.36 -4.00
N LEU A 90 16.14 1.57 -2.83
CA LEU A 90 16.80 2.07 -1.62
C LEU A 90 17.37 0.96 -0.74
N VAL A 91 16.93 -0.28 -0.95
CA VAL A 91 17.53 -1.45 -0.34
C VAL A 91 18.69 -1.84 -1.24
N GLU A 92 19.90 -1.43 -0.87
CA GLU A 92 21.15 -1.90 -1.50
C GLU A 92 21.07 -3.43 -1.66
N PRO A 93 21.01 -3.95 -2.89
CA PRO A 93 20.91 -5.41 -3.14
C PRO A 93 22.07 -6.20 -2.52
N GLY A 94 23.16 -5.51 -2.16
CA GLY A 94 24.34 -6.10 -1.54
C GLY A 94 24.12 -6.67 -0.15
N GLU A 95 23.37 -6.02 0.74
CA GLU A 95 23.37 -6.42 2.17
C GLU A 95 22.80 -7.83 2.39
N TRP A 96 21.71 -8.17 1.69
CA TRP A 96 21.10 -9.49 1.81
C TRP A 96 21.88 -10.55 1.03
N ARG A 97 22.46 -10.16 -0.10
CA ARG A 97 23.33 -11.04 -0.89
C ARG A 97 24.57 -11.45 -0.09
N ASP A 98 25.20 -10.51 0.60
CA ASP A 98 26.43 -10.76 1.34
C ASP A 98 26.16 -11.62 2.59
N LYS A 99 25.04 -11.40 3.29
CA LYS A 99 24.58 -12.29 4.37
C LYS A 99 24.28 -13.71 3.88
N TYR A 100 23.71 -13.83 2.68
CA TYR A 100 23.43 -15.13 2.07
C TYR A 100 24.72 -15.86 1.66
N ILE A 101 25.70 -15.14 1.10
CA ILE A 101 27.02 -15.69 0.77
C ILE A 101 27.74 -16.17 2.03
N ASP A 102 27.80 -15.35 3.09
CA ASP A 102 28.43 -15.72 4.37
C ASP A 102 27.80 -16.99 4.97
N LEU A 103 26.48 -17.11 4.91
CA LEU A 103 25.79 -18.32 5.38
C LEU A 103 26.18 -19.57 4.57
N LEU A 104 26.25 -19.46 3.24
CA LEU A 104 26.65 -20.57 2.37
C LEU A 104 28.10 -20.98 2.59
N GLU A 105 29.00 -20.01 2.77
CA GLU A 105 30.41 -20.27 3.05
C GLU A 105 30.57 -21.03 4.38
N ARG A 106 29.92 -20.56 5.44
CA ARG A 106 29.92 -21.24 6.75
C ARG A 106 29.39 -22.66 6.66
N TYR A 107 28.30 -22.87 5.93
CA TYR A 107 27.72 -24.20 5.74
C TYR A 107 28.69 -25.13 4.99
N ASN A 108 29.33 -24.64 3.92
CA ASN A 108 30.32 -25.41 3.17
C ASN A 108 31.56 -25.73 4.00
N THR A 109 32.04 -24.80 4.83
CA THR A 109 33.14 -25.06 5.78
C THR A 109 32.76 -26.19 6.74
N LEU A 110 31.54 -26.19 7.25
CA LEU A 110 31.06 -27.19 8.20
C LEU A 110 30.90 -28.58 7.54
N LEU A 111 30.40 -28.63 6.30
CA LEU A 111 30.38 -29.87 5.52
C LEU A 111 31.80 -30.40 5.27
N TYR A 112 32.73 -29.51 4.93
CA TYR A 112 34.12 -29.88 4.69
C TYR A 112 34.77 -30.43 5.96
N THR A 113 34.61 -29.77 7.12
CA THR A 113 35.19 -30.26 8.37
C THR A 113 34.62 -31.62 8.78
N LEU A 114 33.31 -31.82 8.67
CA LEU A 114 32.67 -33.11 8.92
C LEU A 114 33.19 -34.21 7.97
N SER A 115 33.44 -33.88 6.70
CA SER A 115 33.97 -34.85 5.73
C SER A 115 35.40 -35.31 6.05
N GLN A 116 36.22 -34.45 6.67
CA GLN A 116 37.59 -34.81 7.07
C GLN A 116 37.64 -35.59 8.39
N LEU A 117 36.64 -35.44 9.26
CA LEU A 117 36.54 -36.16 10.54
C LEU A 117 36.16 -37.64 10.39
N HIS A 118 35.61 -38.04 9.24
CA HIS A 118 35.23 -39.43 8.93
C HIS A 118 36.28 -40.18 8.07
N LYS A 119 37.52 -39.67 7.98
CA LYS A 119 38.68 -40.39 7.45
C LYS A 119 39.63 -40.77 8.58
#